data_AF-A0A931IWU4-F1
#
_entry.id   AF-A0A931IWU4-F1
#
_cell.length_a   1.000
_cell.length_b   1.000
_cell.length_c   1.000
_cell.angle_alpha   90.00
_cell.angle_beta   90.00
_cell.angle_gamma   90.00
#
_symmetry.space_group_name_H-M   'P 1'
#
loop_
_entity.id
_entity.type
_entity.pdbx_description
1 polymer ?
#
loop_
_entity_poly.entity_id
_entity_poly.type
_entity_poly.pdbx_seq_one_letter_code
_entity_poly.pdbx_strand_id
1 'polypeptide(L)'
;MKKRLVFSVSTRHVGVAALLMWLATPGFANDGRNRYEQGVPAQLFHWHEPAGAGSGYRVLAEDQAGGADGDPAYRWVTRPALALVRLASRRTHEVLGAAPLPYPVFDLASENGDTPLKMEAEGARGRHPGNSHDGGWNLDLGYYLSSEKGQVETPDYAACTEHHKVGAEGKLLEARQCTGPADRLDTPRQTFFLLELLRMDRAQFGGEWVEAIGIDAEVRAAVLVQARQWAAQRRHGVTPALVEALGAVFASSPYEGWATSHHHHIHLRLRALDTSGRYRDAFKRLIDADQALEARLLAGSAAAARGCALITELSSFNLARSLDLRVTGCTQPAELMGLRFRFQGGAWSPPLDPLDPLHHVIPAPTRAQFSTAPAEVELAFADGQRALLRREVALPAQAPWLRVRVEARDFVARTRALPEGLDVTLDHPPAHAALITSLDLLVWRQGATAPERVSLSPASPRATVTAPETVESMEAEVGLSKRVRLRVPVPRSAPAS
;
A
#
# COMPACT_ATOMS: atom_id res chain seq x y z
N MET A 1 4.54 -64.26 28.11
CA MET A 1 5.77 -63.58 27.62
C MET A 1 5.39 -62.19 27.11
N LYS A 2 5.63 -61.12 27.88
CA LYS A 2 5.36 -59.73 27.47
C LYS A 2 6.67 -59.12 26.95
N LYS A 3 6.76 -58.84 25.64
CA LYS A 3 7.87 -58.06 25.06
C LYS A 3 7.57 -56.57 25.25
N ARG A 4 8.42 -55.85 25.98
CA ARG A 4 8.46 -54.37 26.01
C ARG A 4 9.27 -53.90 24.80
N LEU A 5 8.66 -53.09 23.93
CA LEU A 5 9.40 -52.25 22.99
C LEU A 5 9.88 -51.00 23.75
N VAL A 6 11.19 -50.75 23.74
CA VAL A 6 11.80 -49.50 24.18
C VAL A 6 12.04 -48.67 22.92
N PHE A 7 11.32 -47.56 22.76
CA PHE A 7 11.62 -46.56 21.73
C PHE A 7 12.69 -45.60 22.25
N SER A 8 13.88 -45.65 21.66
CA SER A 8 14.93 -44.65 21.83
C SER A 8 14.61 -43.46 20.94
N VAL A 9 14.13 -42.36 21.52
CA VAL A 9 13.93 -41.10 20.79
C VAL A 9 15.28 -40.41 20.63
N SER A 10 15.73 -40.30 19.38
CA SER A 10 16.95 -39.59 19.00
C SER A 10 16.83 -38.10 19.34
N THR A 11 17.69 -37.61 20.23
CA THR A 11 17.82 -36.21 20.65
C THR A 11 18.27 -35.25 19.54
N ARG A 12 18.55 -35.74 18.33
CA ARG A 12 18.97 -34.91 17.19
C ARG A 12 17.83 -34.18 16.46
N HIS A 13 16.57 -34.44 16.79
CA HIS A 13 15.42 -33.77 16.12
C HIS A 13 14.84 -32.60 16.93
N VAL A 14 15.26 -32.43 18.19
CA VAL A 14 14.80 -31.33 19.04
C VAL A 14 15.52 -30.01 18.70
N GLY A 15 16.75 -30.08 18.19
CA GLY A 15 17.54 -28.88 17.84
C GLY A 15 17.09 -28.14 16.58
N VAL A 16 16.53 -28.84 15.58
CA VAL A 16 16.10 -28.22 14.31
C VAL A 16 14.74 -27.53 14.46
N ALA A 17 13.83 -28.08 15.27
CA ALA A 17 12.54 -27.46 15.55
C ALA A 17 12.66 -26.16 16.37
N ALA A 18 13.62 -26.10 17.31
CA ALA A 18 13.88 -24.89 18.09
C ALA A 18 14.52 -23.76 17.24
N LEU A 19 15.35 -24.11 16.25
CA LEU A 19 15.95 -23.13 15.33
C LEU A 19 14.92 -22.57 14.34
N LEU A 20 13.97 -23.39 13.88
CA LEU A 20 12.84 -22.94 13.04
C LEU A 20 11.83 -22.08 13.80
N MET A 21 11.61 -22.34 15.10
CA MET A 21 10.79 -21.46 15.95
C MET A 21 11.48 -20.14 16.32
N TRP A 22 12.81 -20.06 16.31
CA TRP A 22 13.55 -18.82 16.55
C TRP A 22 13.67 -17.92 15.30
N LEU A 23 13.61 -18.50 14.09
CA LEU A 23 13.50 -17.73 12.85
C LEU A 23 12.07 -17.25 12.55
N ALA A 24 11.08 -17.80 13.25
CA ALA A 24 9.78 -17.19 13.41
C ALA A 24 9.85 -16.16 14.55
N THR A 25 10.63 -15.09 14.40
CA THR A 25 10.27 -13.86 15.12
C THR A 25 8.79 -13.63 14.79
N PRO A 26 7.87 -13.58 15.77
CA PRO A 26 6.53 -13.15 15.48
C PRO A 26 6.70 -11.78 14.83
N GLY A 27 6.45 -11.69 13.53
CA GLY A 27 6.27 -10.40 12.90
C GLY A 27 5.19 -9.74 13.73
N PHE A 28 5.57 -8.76 14.54
CA PHE A 28 4.61 -8.06 15.38
C PHE A 28 3.61 -7.45 14.42
N ALA A 29 2.43 -8.05 14.38
CA ALA A 29 1.46 -7.77 13.36
C ALA A 29 1.04 -6.30 13.48
N ASN A 30 1.22 -5.53 12.40
CA ASN A 30 0.84 -4.12 12.34
C ASN A 30 1.52 -3.29 13.44
N ASP A 31 2.86 -3.39 13.50
CA ASP A 31 3.65 -2.67 14.48
C ASP A 31 3.70 -1.15 14.24
N GLY A 32 3.06 -0.66 13.18
CA GLY A 32 2.97 0.74 12.81
C GLY A 32 4.28 1.30 12.28
N ARG A 33 5.29 0.47 12.01
CA ARG A 33 6.60 1.00 11.61
C ARG A 33 6.55 1.63 10.23
N ASN A 34 7.30 2.71 10.09
CA ASN A 34 7.57 3.31 8.80
C ASN A 34 8.46 2.36 7.96
N ARG A 35 7.88 1.69 6.96
CA ARG A 35 8.63 0.70 6.17
C ARG A 35 9.66 1.35 5.24
N TYR A 36 9.50 2.63 4.88
CA TYR A 36 10.49 3.39 4.11
C TYR A 36 11.88 3.36 4.76
N GLU A 37 11.95 3.33 6.09
CA GLU A 37 13.20 3.32 6.87
C GLU A 37 13.87 1.93 6.93
N GLN A 38 13.14 0.87 6.57
CA GLN A 38 13.62 -0.51 6.58
C GLN A 38 14.14 -0.98 5.21
N GLY A 39 14.22 -0.06 4.23
CA GLY A 39 14.67 -0.39 2.87
C GLY A 39 13.60 -1.05 1.99
N VAL A 40 12.32 -0.93 2.35
CA VAL A 40 11.17 -1.48 1.62
C VAL A 40 10.12 -0.37 1.44
N PRO A 41 9.33 -0.37 0.36
CA PRO A 41 9.68 0.16 -0.96
C PRO A 41 10.15 1.63 -0.97
N ALA A 42 10.90 2.01 -2.00
CA ALA A 42 11.42 3.37 -2.18
C ALA A 42 10.37 4.43 -2.53
N GLN A 43 9.13 4.06 -2.86
CA GLN A 43 8.01 4.98 -3.16
C GLN A 43 6.71 4.16 -3.25
N LEU A 44 5.63 4.67 -2.67
CA LEU A 44 4.29 4.11 -2.85
C LEU A 44 3.43 5.03 -3.70
N PHE A 45 2.49 4.43 -4.41
CA PHE A 45 1.53 5.10 -5.29
C PHE A 45 0.13 4.78 -4.79
N HIS A 46 -0.74 5.79 -4.82
CA HIS A 46 -2.14 5.62 -4.51
C HIS A 46 -2.87 5.01 -5.71
N TRP A 47 -3.67 3.98 -5.47
CA TRP A 47 -4.48 3.37 -6.52
C TRP A 47 -5.72 4.22 -6.80
N HIS A 48 -5.69 4.96 -7.90
CA HIS A 48 -6.77 5.85 -8.32
C HIS A 48 -7.81 5.18 -9.21
N GLU A 49 -8.90 5.92 -9.44
CA GLU A 49 -9.97 5.52 -10.35
C GLU A 49 -9.44 5.15 -11.74
N PRO A 50 -10.04 4.14 -12.39
CA PRO A 50 -9.64 3.73 -13.73
C PRO A 50 -9.73 4.89 -14.74
N ALA A 51 -8.81 4.89 -15.71
CA ALA A 51 -8.81 5.85 -16.82
C ALA A 51 -10.08 5.80 -17.70
N GLY A 52 -10.83 4.70 -17.61
CA GLY A 52 -12.12 4.51 -18.26
C GLY A 52 -12.63 3.07 -18.12
N ALA A 53 -13.83 2.80 -18.64
CA ALA A 53 -14.49 1.49 -18.57
C ALA A 53 -13.65 0.32 -19.16
N GLY A 54 -12.71 0.65 -20.05
CA GLY A 54 -11.78 -0.32 -20.62
C GLY A 54 -10.67 -0.83 -19.68
N SER A 55 -10.59 -0.33 -18.44
CA SER A 55 -9.51 -0.68 -17.51
C SER A 55 -9.71 -2.03 -16.81
N GLY A 56 -10.95 -2.53 -16.75
CA GLY A 56 -11.27 -3.86 -16.20
C GLY A 56 -11.33 -3.94 -14.67
N TYR A 57 -11.24 -2.82 -13.95
CA TYR A 57 -11.36 -2.73 -12.50
C TYR A 57 -12.16 -1.50 -12.08
N ARG A 58 -12.52 -1.43 -10.80
CA ARG A 58 -13.08 -0.22 -10.18
C ARG A 58 -12.46 -0.02 -8.79
N VAL A 59 -12.64 1.17 -8.24
CA VAL A 59 -12.27 1.49 -6.86
C VAL A 59 -13.53 1.90 -6.11
N LEU A 60 -13.62 1.58 -4.83
CA LEU A 60 -14.75 2.00 -3.99
C LEU A 60 -14.53 3.44 -3.48
N ALA A 61 -15.56 4.09 -2.93
CA ALA A 61 -15.36 5.40 -2.28
C ALA A 61 -14.87 5.25 -0.84
N GLU A 62 -15.29 4.17 -0.17
CA GLU A 62 -15.10 3.88 1.24
C GLU A 62 -15.34 2.38 1.49
N ASP A 63 -15.14 1.94 2.74
CA ASP A 63 -15.59 0.63 3.21
C ASP A 63 -17.10 0.48 3.04
N GLN A 64 -17.55 -0.69 2.60
CA GLN A 64 -18.97 -0.99 2.41
C GLN A 64 -19.34 -2.29 3.12
N ALA A 65 -20.64 -2.51 3.28
CA ALA A 65 -21.17 -3.82 3.68
C ALA A 65 -20.74 -4.91 2.67
N GLY A 66 -20.89 -6.18 3.07
CA GLY A 66 -20.61 -7.33 2.21
C GLY A 66 -19.13 -7.62 2.02
N GLY A 67 -18.32 -7.34 3.04
CA GLY A 67 -16.87 -7.64 3.05
C GLY A 67 -16.00 -6.74 2.18
N ALA A 68 -16.47 -5.53 1.87
CA ALA A 68 -15.75 -4.58 1.03
C ALA A 68 -14.82 -3.66 1.84
N ASP A 69 -13.53 -3.98 1.83
CA ASP A 69 -12.47 -3.19 2.45
C ASP A 69 -11.99 -2.08 1.49
N GLY A 70 -12.82 -1.06 1.32
CA GLY A 70 -12.67 -0.02 0.31
C GLY A 70 -12.09 1.30 0.79
N ASP A 71 -11.57 1.45 2.01
CA ASP A 71 -11.06 2.75 2.48
C ASP A 71 -9.87 3.26 1.61
N PRO A 72 -10.00 4.45 0.97
CA PRO A 72 -8.93 5.05 0.16
C PRO A 72 -7.58 5.20 0.88
N ALA A 73 -7.56 5.25 2.22
CA ALA A 73 -6.33 5.40 2.98
C ALA A 73 -5.45 4.14 2.98
N TYR A 74 -5.95 2.98 2.56
CA TYR A 74 -5.20 1.72 2.46
C TYR A 74 -4.89 1.31 1.02
N ARG A 75 -4.97 2.22 0.05
CA ARG A 75 -4.74 1.93 -1.37
C ARG A 75 -3.32 2.24 -1.84
N TRP A 76 -2.34 2.10 -0.95
CA TRP A 76 -0.95 2.37 -1.29
C TRP A 76 -0.27 1.11 -1.79
N VAL A 77 0.39 1.22 -2.94
CA VAL A 77 0.97 0.08 -3.65
C VAL A 77 2.26 0.49 -4.34
N THR A 78 3.14 -0.47 -4.61
CA THR A 78 4.33 -0.18 -5.42
C THR A 78 3.96 0.00 -6.89
N ARG A 79 4.74 0.82 -7.61
CA ARG A 79 4.51 1.05 -9.04
C ARG A 79 4.48 -0.23 -9.88
N PRO A 80 5.40 -1.20 -9.70
CA PRO A 80 5.34 -2.45 -10.45
C PRO A 80 4.08 -3.26 -10.18
N ALA A 81 3.67 -3.40 -8.91
CA ALA A 81 2.49 -4.18 -8.56
C ALA A 81 1.21 -3.57 -9.15
N LEU A 82 1.10 -2.24 -9.11
CA LEU A 82 0.04 -1.50 -9.80
C LEU A 82 0.01 -1.82 -11.31
N ALA A 83 1.17 -1.71 -11.97
CA ALA A 83 1.30 -1.94 -13.41
C ALA A 83 0.93 -3.38 -13.81
N LEU A 84 1.41 -4.38 -13.06
CA LEU A 84 1.11 -5.80 -13.29
C LEU A 84 -0.41 -6.03 -13.33
N VAL A 85 -1.11 -5.57 -12.29
CA VAL A 85 -2.54 -5.84 -12.15
C VAL A 85 -3.34 -5.06 -13.19
N ARG A 86 -3.04 -3.78 -13.43
CA ARG A 86 -3.77 -2.97 -14.44
C ARG A 86 -3.62 -3.54 -15.84
N LEU A 87 -2.42 -4.02 -16.21
CA LEU A 87 -2.19 -4.67 -17.49
C LEU A 87 -2.96 -5.99 -17.61
N ALA A 88 -3.00 -6.82 -16.57
CA ALA A 88 -3.78 -8.07 -16.56
C ALA A 88 -5.28 -7.80 -16.72
N SER A 89 -5.79 -6.80 -16.03
CA SER A 89 -7.21 -6.41 -16.06
C SER A 89 -7.61 -5.84 -17.41
N ARG A 90 -6.76 -5.01 -18.00
CA ARG A 90 -6.97 -4.54 -19.37
C ARG A 90 -7.00 -5.70 -20.36
N ARG A 91 -6.04 -6.63 -20.26
CA ARG A 91 -5.98 -7.76 -21.19
C ARG A 91 -7.21 -8.65 -21.06
N THR A 92 -7.69 -8.85 -19.85
CA THR A 92 -8.96 -9.53 -19.55
C THR A 92 -10.12 -8.85 -20.27
N HIS A 93 -10.24 -7.53 -20.15
CA HIS A 93 -11.26 -6.74 -20.85
C HIS A 93 -11.13 -6.85 -22.38
N GLU A 94 -9.92 -6.78 -22.94
CA GLU A 94 -9.71 -6.86 -24.39
C GLU A 94 -10.11 -8.23 -24.97
N VAL A 95 -9.90 -9.31 -24.21
CA VAL A 95 -10.14 -10.67 -24.69
C VAL A 95 -11.57 -11.14 -24.43
N LEU A 96 -12.16 -10.75 -23.28
CA LEU A 96 -13.47 -11.23 -22.85
C LEU A 96 -14.56 -10.14 -22.85
N GLY A 97 -14.21 -8.90 -23.17
CA GLY A 97 -15.12 -7.76 -23.11
C GLY A 97 -15.36 -7.23 -21.69
N ALA A 98 -16.19 -6.19 -21.59
CA ALA A 98 -16.53 -5.55 -20.32
C ALA A 98 -17.15 -6.54 -19.33
N ALA A 99 -16.64 -6.53 -18.09
CA ALA A 99 -17.25 -7.26 -16.99
C ALA A 99 -18.56 -6.56 -16.59
N PRO A 100 -19.65 -7.31 -16.28
CA PRO A 100 -20.84 -6.73 -15.69
C PRO A 100 -20.51 -6.00 -14.38
N LEU A 101 -19.71 -6.63 -13.52
CA LEU A 101 -19.17 -6.07 -12.29
C LEU A 101 -17.64 -6.28 -12.29
N PRO A 102 -16.85 -5.28 -12.72
CA PRO A 102 -15.39 -5.32 -12.61
C PRO A 102 -14.97 -5.48 -11.15
N TYR A 103 -13.84 -6.15 -10.92
CA TYR A 103 -13.39 -6.33 -9.54
C TYR A 103 -13.09 -4.98 -8.87
N PRO A 104 -13.52 -4.79 -7.62
CA PRO A 104 -13.11 -3.66 -6.80
C PRO A 104 -11.68 -3.86 -6.27
N VAL A 105 -10.93 -2.79 -6.16
CA VAL A 105 -9.69 -2.75 -5.37
C VAL A 105 -10.07 -2.62 -3.90
N PHE A 106 -9.59 -3.54 -3.07
CA PHE A 106 -9.75 -3.52 -1.62
C PHE A 106 -8.46 -3.03 -0.94
N ASP A 107 -8.13 -3.59 0.23
CA ASP A 107 -6.98 -3.19 1.01
C ASP A 107 -5.65 -3.58 0.35
N LEU A 108 -4.79 -2.58 0.19
CA LEU A 108 -3.39 -2.71 -0.18
C LEU A 108 -2.59 -2.33 1.08
N ALA A 109 -1.50 -1.58 0.96
CA ALA A 109 -0.77 -1.09 2.13
C ALA A 109 -1.36 0.23 2.68
N SER A 110 -1.06 0.52 3.95
CA SER A 110 -1.08 1.89 4.46
C SER A 110 0.01 2.73 3.80
N GLU A 111 -0.09 4.05 3.88
CA GLU A 111 0.88 4.97 3.24
C GLU A 111 2.32 4.82 3.74
N ASN A 112 2.51 4.35 4.97
CA ASN A 112 3.81 4.01 5.55
C ASN A 112 4.35 2.65 5.09
N GLY A 113 3.64 1.97 4.18
CA GLY A 113 3.94 0.63 3.71
C GLY A 113 3.62 -0.48 4.71
N ASP A 114 3.01 -0.17 5.86
CA ASP A 114 2.60 -1.20 6.82
C ASP A 114 1.23 -1.78 6.47
N THR A 115 0.94 -2.93 7.04
CA THR A 115 -0.39 -3.54 6.93
C THR A 115 -1.46 -2.63 7.56
N PRO A 116 -2.66 -2.48 6.95
CA PRO A 116 -3.75 -1.65 7.45
C PRO A 116 -4.07 -1.77 8.95
N LEU A 117 -4.20 -0.61 9.59
CA LEU A 117 -4.64 -0.44 10.98
C LEU A 117 -5.99 0.24 11.03
N LYS A 118 -6.94 -0.30 11.78
CA LYS A 118 -8.22 0.35 12.10
C LYS A 118 -8.04 1.22 13.34
N MET A 119 -8.36 2.50 13.22
CA MET A 119 -8.34 3.44 14.35
C MET A 119 -9.71 3.43 15.03
N GLU A 120 -9.76 3.00 16.29
CA GLU A 120 -10.97 3.00 17.13
C GLU A 120 -10.76 3.90 18.35
N ALA A 121 -11.84 4.23 19.08
CA ALA A 121 -11.77 5.12 20.23
C ALA A 121 -10.86 4.56 21.35
N GLU A 122 -10.83 3.24 21.46
CA GLU A 122 -10.03 2.46 22.40
C GLU A 122 -8.57 2.30 21.97
N GLY A 123 -8.23 2.69 20.73
CA GLY A 123 -6.88 2.64 20.17
C GLY A 123 -6.80 2.05 18.77
N ALA A 124 -5.58 1.92 18.24
CA ALA A 124 -5.35 1.26 16.95
C ALA A 124 -5.42 -0.26 17.09
N ARG A 125 -6.20 -0.91 16.23
CA ARG A 125 -6.32 -2.37 16.10
C ARG A 125 -5.84 -2.80 14.72
N GLY A 126 -5.24 -3.98 14.62
CA GLY A 126 -4.99 -4.62 13.33
C GLY A 126 -6.27 -4.80 12.53
N ARG A 127 -6.32 -4.24 11.31
CA ARG A 127 -7.41 -4.51 10.37
C ARG A 127 -7.24 -5.90 9.75
N HIS A 128 -6.00 -6.25 9.43
CA HIS A 128 -5.58 -7.55 8.92
C HIS A 128 -4.56 -8.24 9.84
N PRO A 129 -4.34 -9.56 9.68
CA PRO A 129 -3.16 -10.21 10.25
C PRO A 129 -1.91 -9.48 9.74
N GLY A 130 -0.95 -9.19 10.61
CA GLY A 130 0.17 -8.36 10.15
C GLY A 130 1.14 -9.11 9.24
N ASN A 131 1.87 -8.33 8.44
CA ASN A 131 2.65 -8.79 7.28
C ASN A 131 1.77 -9.44 6.19
N SER A 132 0.47 -9.17 6.17
CA SER A 132 -0.38 -9.54 5.04
C SER A 132 -0.40 -8.44 3.99
N HIS A 133 -0.24 -7.16 4.32
CA HIS A 133 -0.30 -6.05 3.35
C HIS A 133 0.96 -5.19 3.31
N ASP A 134 2.09 -5.71 3.75
CA ASP A 134 3.31 -4.95 3.88
C ASP A 134 3.97 -4.61 2.54
N GLY A 135 4.64 -3.47 2.52
CA GLY A 135 5.50 -2.98 1.45
C GLY A 135 4.79 -2.62 0.13
N GLY A 136 3.46 -2.65 0.08
CA GLY A 136 2.72 -2.43 -1.17
C GLY A 136 2.94 -3.54 -2.21
N TRP A 137 3.27 -4.75 -1.75
CA TRP A 137 3.47 -5.96 -2.58
C TRP A 137 2.38 -7.01 -2.39
N ASN A 138 1.48 -6.79 -1.44
CA ASN A 138 0.39 -7.68 -1.12
C ASN A 138 -0.94 -6.93 -1.27
N LEU A 139 -1.87 -7.50 -2.03
CA LEU A 139 -3.02 -6.79 -2.55
C LEU A 139 -4.28 -7.62 -2.37
N ASP A 140 -5.28 -7.08 -1.68
CA ASP A 140 -6.64 -7.61 -1.76
C ASP A 140 -7.35 -7.01 -2.97
N LEU A 141 -7.73 -7.89 -3.88
CA LEU A 141 -8.46 -7.54 -5.10
C LEU A 141 -9.76 -8.33 -5.08
N GLY A 142 -10.90 -7.66 -5.14
CA GLY A 142 -12.19 -8.32 -5.20
C GLY A 142 -12.30 -9.31 -6.37
N TYR A 143 -13.38 -10.06 -6.41
CA TYR A 143 -13.65 -10.92 -7.56
C TYR A 143 -14.30 -10.16 -8.71
N TYR A 144 -14.10 -10.65 -9.94
CA TYR A 144 -15.05 -10.34 -11.02
C TYR A 144 -16.37 -11.07 -10.71
N LEU A 145 -17.47 -10.33 -10.65
CA LEU A 145 -18.77 -10.87 -10.25
C LEU A 145 -19.80 -10.75 -11.38
N SER A 146 -20.75 -11.69 -11.38
CA SER A 146 -21.96 -11.62 -12.19
C SER A 146 -23.12 -10.91 -11.46
N SER A 147 -23.07 -10.87 -10.12
CA SER A 147 -24.08 -10.24 -9.26
C SER A 147 -23.49 -9.79 -7.91
N GLU A 148 -23.94 -8.64 -7.42
CA GLU A 148 -23.71 -8.09 -6.07
C GLU A 148 -24.87 -8.38 -5.10
N LYS A 149 -25.87 -9.15 -5.53
CA LYS A 149 -27.01 -9.53 -4.68
C LYS A 149 -26.65 -10.75 -3.84
N GLY A 150 -26.48 -10.54 -2.54
CA GLY A 150 -26.28 -11.59 -1.54
C GLY A 150 -27.58 -12.15 -0.98
N GLN A 151 -27.44 -13.14 -0.09
CA GLN A 151 -28.55 -13.70 0.69
C GLN A 151 -29.04 -12.73 1.77
N VAL A 152 -28.10 -12.02 2.42
CA VAL A 152 -28.38 -11.11 3.54
C VAL A 152 -28.11 -9.65 3.17
N GLU A 153 -27.09 -9.40 2.35
CA GLU A 153 -26.55 -8.07 2.09
C GLU A 153 -26.66 -7.69 0.61
N THR A 154 -26.77 -6.39 0.32
CA THR A 154 -26.62 -5.83 -1.04
C THR A 154 -26.11 -4.38 -0.90
N PRO A 155 -24.94 -4.03 -1.44
CA PRO A 155 -24.04 -4.90 -2.20
C PRO A 155 -23.39 -5.96 -1.30
N ASP A 156 -23.08 -7.10 -1.91
CA ASP A 156 -22.32 -8.18 -1.33
C ASP A 156 -21.21 -8.53 -2.33
N TYR A 157 -19.98 -8.66 -1.87
CA TYR A 157 -18.83 -8.90 -2.74
C TYR A 157 -18.38 -10.36 -2.75
N ALA A 158 -19.12 -11.25 -2.08
CA ALA A 158 -18.80 -12.66 -2.04
C ALA A 158 -18.97 -13.30 -3.42
N ALA A 159 -18.07 -14.21 -3.76
CA ALA A 159 -18.15 -15.03 -4.97
C ALA A 159 -19.32 -16.04 -4.94
N CYS A 160 -19.93 -16.25 -3.78
CA CYS A 160 -20.99 -17.22 -3.52
C CYS A 160 -22.18 -16.58 -2.78
N THR A 161 -23.40 -17.04 -3.09
CA THR A 161 -24.62 -16.65 -2.37
C THR A 161 -24.63 -17.22 -0.95
N GLU A 162 -24.19 -18.46 -0.79
CA GLU A 162 -24.15 -19.18 0.49
C GLU A 162 -22.78 -19.03 1.15
N HIS A 163 -22.66 -18.06 2.04
CA HIS A 163 -21.49 -17.82 2.92
C HIS A 163 -21.94 -17.41 4.33
N HIS A 164 -23.17 -17.77 4.71
CA HIS A 164 -23.74 -17.54 6.03
C HIS A 164 -24.08 -18.87 6.70
N LYS A 165 -24.04 -18.89 8.04
CA LYS A 165 -24.45 -20.02 8.86
C LYS A 165 -25.46 -19.58 9.91
N VAL A 166 -26.35 -20.48 10.31
CA VAL A 166 -27.31 -20.22 11.38
C VAL A 166 -26.59 -20.18 12.73
N GLY A 167 -26.61 -19.03 13.39
CA GLY A 167 -26.08 -18.82 14.73
C GLY A 167 -26.98 -19.36 15.84
N ALA A 168 -26.51 -19.29 17.09
CA ALA A 168 -27.23 -19.82 18.25
C ALA A 168 -28.63 -19.22 18.48
N GLU A 169 -28.86 -17.99 18.00
CA GLU A 169 -30.14 -17.28 18.08
C GLU A 169 -31.01 -17.43 16.82
N GLY A 170 -30.63 -18.32 15.88
CA GLY A 170 -31.32 -18.47 14.59
C GLY A 170 -30.99 -17.37 13.56
N LYS A 171 -30.20 -16.36 13.93
CA LYS A 171 -29.72 -15.32 13.00
C LYS A 171 -28.65 -15.88 12.09
N LEU A 172 -28.65 -15.46 10.82
CA LEU A 172 -27.56 -15.75 9.90
C LEU A 172 -26.33 -14.94 10.31
N LEU A 173 -25.21 -15.64 10.47
CA LEU A 173 -23.89 -15.09 10.78
C LEU A 173 -22.95 -15.43 9.63
N GLU A 174 -22.07 -14.50 9.28
CA GLU A 174 -21.09 -14.73 8.23
C GLU A 174 -20.17 -15.92 8.57
N ALA A 175 -20.05 -16.85 7.62
CA ALA A 175 -19.21 -18.04 7.71
C ALA A 175 -17.74 -17.75 7.39
N ARG A 176 -17.46 -16.59 6.78
CA ARG A 176 -16.13 -16.11 6.32
C ARG A 176 -15.50 -16.96 5.22
N GLN A 177 -16.32 -17.76 4.54
CA GLN A 177 -15.92 -18.62 3.44
C GLN A 177 -17.16 -18.97 2.65
N CYS A 178 -16.98 -19.41 1.40
CA CYS A 178 -18.07 -20.04 0.68
C CYS A 178 -18.45 -21.37 1.34
N THR A 179 -19.74 -21.52 1.64
CA THR A 179 -20.33 -22.78 2.12
C THR A 179 -21.10 -23.51 1.01
N GLY A 180 -21.24 -22.87 -0.14
CA GLY A 180 -21.76 -23.44 -1.37
C GLY A 180 -20.93 -23.00 -2.58
N PRO A 181 -21.35 -23.36 -3.81
CA PRO A 181 -20.61 -23.01 -5.03
C PRO A 181 -20.38 -21.51 -5.17
N ALA A 182 -19.30 -21.11 -5.84
CA ALA A 182 -19.02 -19.74 -6.26
C ALA A 182 -19.94 -19.29 -7.43
N ASP A 183 -21.25 -19.33 -7.20
CA ASP A 183 -22.33 -19.10 -8.17
C ASP A 183 -22.42 -17.66 -8.68
N ARG A 184 -21.81 -16.70 -7.98
CA ARG A 184 -21.77 -15.28 -8.34
C ARG A 184 -20.46 -14.86 -9.00
N LEU A 185 -19.48 -15.76 -9.08
CA LEU A 185 -18.21 -15.50 -9.74
C LEU A 185 -18.38 -15.41 -11.26
N ASP A 186 -17.89 -14.34 -11.88
CA ASP A 186 -17.61 -14.30 -13.32
C ASP A 186 -16.37 -15.15 -13.59
N THR A 187 -16.57 -16.47 -13.60
CA THR A 187 -15.51 -17.47 -13.67
C THR A 187 -14.62 -17.28 -14.90
N PRO A 188 -15.13 -17.01 -16.12
CA PRO A 188 -14.28 -16.71 -17.27
C PRO A 188 -13.33 -15.53 -17.02
N ARG A 189 -13.82 -14.38 -16.57
CA ARG A 189 -12.95 -13.20 -16.40
C ARG A 189 -11.96 -13.38 -15.26
N GLN A 190 -12.40 -13.94 -14.13
CA GLN A 190 -11.49 -14.25 -13.02
C GLN A 190 -10.38 -15.21 -13.46
N THR A 191 -10.73 -16.27 -14.19
CA THR A 191 -9.75 -17.26 -14.69
C THR A 191 -8.74 -16.63 -15.63
N PHE A 192 -9.19 -15.82 -16.59
CA PHE A 192 -8.29 -15.18 -17.55
C PHE A 192 -7.36 -14.17 -16.87
N PHE A 193 -7.89 -13.36 -15.95
CA PHE A 193 -7.10 -12.39 -15.19
C PHE A 193 -5.94 -13.07 -14.42
N LEU A 194 -6.23 -14.14 -13.68
CA LEU A 194 -5.23 -14.88 -12.92
C LEU A 194 -4.17 -15.55 -13.81
N LEU A 195 -4.60 -16.12 -14.95
CA LEU A 195 -3.68 -16.69 -15.93
C LEU A 195 -2.78 -15.62 -16.56
N GLU A 196 -3.29 -14.41 -16.76
CA GLU A 196 -2.53 -13.31 -17.34
C GLU A 196 -1.47 -12.75 -16.37
N LEU A 197 -1.78 -12.67 -15.08
CA LEU A 197 -0.78 -12.35 -14.05
C LEU A 197 0.42 -13.31 -14.15
N LEU A 198 0.16 -14.62 -14.21
CA LEU A 198 1.22 -15.63 -14.29
C LEU A 198 1.97 -15.64 -15.61
N ARG A 199 1.32 -15.29 -16.73
CA ARG A 199 2.00 -15.14 -18.01
C ARG A 199 2.98 -13.97 -17.98
N MET A 200 2.56 -12.83 -17.45
CA MET A 200 3.42 -11.66 -17.32
C MET A 200 4.58 -11.95 -16.36
N ASP A 201 4.31 -12.60 -15.23
CA ASP A 201 5.34 -13.05 -14.29
C ASP A 201 6.37 -13.96 -14.99
N ARG A 202 5.89 -15.03 -15.65
CA ARG A 202 6.77 -15.96 -16.38
C ARG A 202 7.59 -15.28 -17.47
N ALA A 203 6.95 -14.40 -18.26
CA ALA A 203 7.60 -13.76 -19.41
C ALA A 203 8.67 -12.74 -18.98
N GLN A 204 8.49 -12.06 -17.85
CA GLN A 204 9.34 -10.96 -17.44
C GLN A 204 10.28 -11.29 -16.27
N PHE A 205 9.87 -12.20 -15.40
CA PHE A 205 10.55 -12.52 -14.14
C PHE A 205 10.79 -14.02 -13.95
N GLY A 206 10.53 -14.85 -14.98
CA GLY A 206 10.77 -16.29 -14.92
C GLY A 206 9.80 -17.07 -14.02
N GLY A 207 8.74 -16.43 -13.52
CA GLY A 207 7.79 -17.04 -12.58
C GLY A 207 8.25 -16.93 -11.13
N GLU A 208 9.19 -16.03 -10.83
CA GLU A 208 9.72 -15.83 -9.49
C GLU A 208 8.96 -14.75 -8.70
N TRP A 209 8.11 -13.93 -9.34
CA TRP A 209 7.56 -12.74 -8.71
C TRP A 209 6.23 -12.98 -8.01
N VAL A 210 5.28 -13.69 -8.64
CA VAL A 210 4.01 -14.07 -7.99
C VAL A 210 4.31 -15.20 -7.02
N GLU A 211 4.25 -14.91 -5.73
CA GLU A 211 4.61 -15.87 -4.68
C GLU A 211 3.43 -16.78 -4.34
N ALA A 212 2.28 -16.19 -4.08
CA ALA A 212 1.08 -16.88 -3.67
C ALA A 212 -0.17 -16.06 -4.03
N ILE A 213 -1.29 -16.77 -4.20
CA ILE A 213 -2.61 -16.17 -4.39
C ILE A 213 -3.54 -16.81 -3.37
N GLY A 214 -3.83 -16.08 -2.30
CA GLY A 214 -4.86 -16.42 -1.33
C GLY A 214 -6.23 -16.39 -2.00
N ILE A 215 -6.98 -17.48 -1.92
CA ILE A 215 -8.25 -17.63 -2.64
C ILE A 215 -9.17 -18.60 -1.91
N ASP A 216 -10.48 -18.34 -1.96
CA ASP A 216 -11.49 -19.28 -1.45
C ASP A 216 -11.44 -20.61 -2.23
N ALA A 217 -11.70 -21.72 -1.52
CA ALA A 217 -11.59 -23.06 -2.07
C ALA A 217 -12.59 -23.33 -3.22
N GLU A 218 -13.81 -22.80 -3.14
CA GLU A 218 -14.85 -22.96 -4.16
C GLU A 218 -14.53 -22.11 -5.39
N VAL A 219 -13.98 -20.91 -5.18
CA VAL A 219 -13.47 -20.06 -6.27
C VAL A 219 -12.30 -20.75 -6.98
N ARG A 220 -11.33 -21.30 -6.23
CA ARG A 220 -10.22 -22.08 -6.80
C ARG A 220 -10.73 -23.23 -7.65
N ALA A 221 -11.72 -23.99 -7.15
CA ALA A 221 -12.29 -25.12 -7.87
C ALA A 221 -12.90 -24.67 -9.20
N ALA A 222 -13.74 -23.62 -9.19
CA ALA A 222 -14.36 -23.06 -10.39
C ALA A 222 -13.31 -22.57 -11.42
N VAL A 223 -12.30 -21.82 -10.96
CA VAL A 223 -11.22 -21.29 -11.82
C VAL A 223 -10.41 -22.42 -12.46
N LEU A 224 -10.01 -23.45 -11.68
CA LEU A 224 -9.21 -24.55 -12.23
C LEU A 224 -10.02 -25.41 -13.21
N VAL A 225 -11.32 -25.60 -12.99
CA VAL A 225 -12.20 -26.28 -13.97
C VAL A 225 -12.23 -25.49 -15.28
N GLN A 226 -12.45 -24.17 -15.22
CA GLN A 226 -12.48 -23.32 -16.41
C GLN A 226 -11.13 -23.31 -17.15
N ALA A 227 -10.01 -23.22 -16.40
CA ALA A 227 -8.67 -23.21 -16.97
C ALA A 227 -8.32 -24.54 -17.66
N ARG A 228 -8.67 -25.68 -17.06
CA ARG A 228 -8.51 -27.02 -17.68
C ARG A 228 -9.34 -27.17 -18.94
N GLN A 229 -10.58 -26.68 -18.93
CA GLN A 229 -11.43 -26.68 -20.12
C GLN A 229 -10.81 -25.86 -21.25
N TRP A 230 -10.30 -24.66 -20.96
CA TRP A 230 -9.60 -23.84 -21.95
C TRP A 230 -8.31 -24.47 -22.45
N ALA A 231 -7.54 -25.14 -21.59
CA ALA A 231 -6.35 -25.90 -21.99
C ALA A 231 -6.71 -27.03 -22.97
N ALA A 232 -7.74 -27.83 -22.66
CA ALA A 232 -8.21 -28.91 -23.53
C ALA A 232 -8.69 -28.38 -24.90
N GLN A 233 -9.32 -27.21 -24.91
CA GLN A 233 -9.82 -26.55 -26.12
C GLN A 233 -8.76 -25.67 -26.82
N ARG A 234 -7.54 -25.58 -26.29
CA ARG A 234 -6.47 -24.67 -26.75
C ARG A 234 -6.92 -23.20 -26.87
N ARG A 235 -7.85 -22.78 -26.02
CA ARG A 235 -8.39 -21.43 -26.02
C ARG A 235 -7.44 -20.47 -25.32
N HIS A 236 -7.40 -19.24 -25.81
CA HIS A 236 -6.71 -18.12 -25.16
C HIS A 236 -5.23 -18.38 -24.85
N GLY A 237 -4.57 -19.33 -25.54
CA GLY A 237 -3.18 -19.73 -25.26
C GLY A 237 -2.99 -20.39 -23.89
N VAL A 238 -4.02 -21.02 -23.32
CA VAL A 238 -3.91 -21.76 -22.05
C VAL A 238 -3.30 -23.14 -22.32
N THR A 239 -2.34 -23.56 -21.51
CA THR A 239 -1.66 -24.86 -21.61
C THR A 239 -1.79 -25.63 -20.29
N PRO A 240 -1.69 -26.97 -20.29
CA PRO A 240 -1.70 -27.75 -19.05
C PRO A 240 -0.65 -27.27 -18.03
N ALA A 241 0.56 -26.95 -18.47
CA ALA A 241 1.63 -26.44 -17.61
C ALA A 241 1.27 -25.08 -16.95
N LEU A 242 0.55 -24.21 -17.64
CA LEU A 242 0.09 -22.95 -17.05
C LEU A 242 -1.02 -23.18 -16.02
N VAL A 243 -1.89 -24.17 -16.24
CA VAL A 243 -2.92 -24.57 -15.27
C VAL A 243 -2.28 -25.19 -14.02
N GLU A 244 -1.26 -26.02 -14.19
CA GLU A 244 -0.48 -26.57 -13.07
C GLU A 244 0.21 -25.47 -12.27
N ALA A 245 0.88 -24.52 -12.95
CA ALA A 245 1.49 -23.37 -12.30
C ALA A 245 0.46 -22.54 -11.52
N LEU A 246 -0.71 -22.28 -12.11
CA LEU A 246 -1.82 -21.60 -11.43
C LEU A 246 -2.29 -22.36 -10.19
N GLY A 247 -2.45 -23.68 -10.30
CA GLY A 247 -2.83 -24.53 -9.18
C GLY A 247 -1.80 -24.57 -8.05
N ALA A 248 -0.52 -24.39 -8.36
CA ALA A 248 0.60 -24.43 -7.42
C ALA A 248 0.80 -23.13 -6.63
N VAL A 249 0.43 -21.98 -7.20
CA VAL A 249 0.49 -20.68 -6.49
C VAL A 249 -0.75 -20.40 -5.63
N PHE A 250 -1.84 -21.15 -5.80
CA PHE A 250 -3.03 -20.97 -4.97
C PHE A 250 -2.81 -21.43 -3.53
N ALA A 251 -2.96 -20.49 -2.61
CA ALA A 251 -3.02 -20.72 -1.17
C ALA A 251 -4.49 -20.76 -0.74
N SER A 252 -5.03 -21.96 -0.61
CA SER A 252 -6.45 -22.21 -0.31
C SER A 252 -6.65 -23.42 0.60
N SER A 253 -5.59 -23.87 1.28
CA SER A 253 -5.67 -25.00 2.20
C SER A 253 -6.15 -24.53 3.59
N PRO A 254 -7.02 -25.29 4.28
CA PRO A 254 -7.40 -25.01 5.66
C PRO A 254 -6.19 -24.93 6.61
N TYR A 255 -5.09 -25.58 6.27
CA TYR A 255 -3.85 -25.59 7.05
C TYR A 255 -2.96 -24.37 6.80
N GLU A 256 -3.17 -23.66 5.69
CA GLU A 256 -2.42 -22.44 5.35
C GLU A 256 -3.05 -21.21 6.01
N GLY A 257 -4.29 -21.31 6.53
CA GLY A 257 -5.03 -20.21 7.16
C GLY A 257 -5.79 -19.30 6.17
N TRP A 258 -5.68 -19.56 4.87
CA TRP A 258 -6.29 -18.76 3.79
C TRP A 258 -7.65 -19.27 3.33
N ALA A 259 -7.93 -20.56 3.49
CA ALA A 259 -9.11 -21.22 2.92
C ALA A 259 -10.45 -20.86 3.60
N THR A 260 -10.37 -20.36 4.83
CA THR A 260 -11.52 -19.99 5.65
C THR A 260 -11.71 -18.47 5.69
N SER A 261 -11.22 -17.80 4.64
CA SER A 261 -11.23 -16.37 4.37
C SER A 261 -11.19 -16.18 2.85
N HIS A 262 -11.18 -14.95 2.34
CA HIS A 262 -11.05 -14.65 0.90
C HIS A 262 -12.25 -15.05 0.03
N HIS A 263 -13.46 -15.21 0.58
CA HIS A 263 -14.66 -15.40 -0.24
C HIS A 263 -15.14 -14.13 -0.95
N HIS A 264 -14.61 -12.95 -0.59
CA HIS A 264 -14.89 -11.66 -1.26
C HIS A 264 -13.80 -11.18 -2.24
N HIS A 265 -12.56 -11.65 -2.07
CA HIS A 265 -11.40 -11.16 -2.80
C HIS A 265 -10.34 -12.25 -2.95
N ILE A 266 -9.42 -12.08 -3.90
CA ILE A 266 -8.12 -12.75 -3.84
C ILE A 266 -7.15 -11.90 -3.03
N HIS A 267 -6.19 -12.57 -2.40
CA HIS A 267 -5.01 -11.92 -1.85
C HIS A 267 -3.80 -12.24 -2.73
N LEU A 268 -3.35 -11.27 -3.52
CA LEU A 268 -2.18 -11.42 -4.38
C LEU A 268 -0.92 -11.03 -3.61
N ARG A 269 -0.03 -11.98 -3.39
CA ARG A 269 1.27 -11.76 -2.75
C ARG A 269 2.40 -11.81 -3.76
N LEU A 270 3.16 -10.72 -3.83
CA LEU A 270 4.32 -10.58 -4.71
C LEU A 270 5.61 -10.58 -3.89
N ARG A 271 6.66 -11.21 -4.42
CA ARG A 271 8.00 -11.12 -3.81
C ARG A 271 8.55 -9.70 -3.99
N ALA A 272 9.17 -9.17 -2.95
CA ALA A 272 9.93 -7.91 -3.02
C ALA A 272 11.28 -8.15 -3.75
N LEU A 273 11.23 -8.32 -5.07
CA LEU A 273 12.44 -8.48 -5.90
C LEU A 273 13.20 -7.16 -5.99
N ASP A 274 14.54 -7.24 -6.07
CA ASP A 274 15.40 -6.06 -6.25
C ASP A 274 15.10 -5.37 -7.60
N THR A 275 14.57 -4.15 -7.52
CA THR A 275 14.19 -3.32 -8.67
C THR A 275 15.39 -2.66 -9.36
N SER A 276 16.56 -2.68 -8.73
CA SER A 276 17.81 -2.13 -9.26
C SER A 276 18.73 -3.19 -9.87
N GLY A 277 18.51 -4.46 -9.51
CA GLY A 277 19.31 -5.61 -9.94
C GLY A 277 18.86 -6.24 -11.26
N ARG A 278 18.92 -7.57 -11.34
CA ARG A 278 18.70 -8.34 -12.59
C ARG A 278 17.32 -8.13 -13.24
N TYR A 279 16.33 -7.67 -12.48
CA TYR A 279 14.96 -7.44 -12.96
C TYR A 279 14.65 -5.99 -13.30
N ARG A 280 15.64 -5.08 -13.22
CA ARG A 280 15.46 -3.66 -13.49
C ARG A 280 14.76 -3.38 -14.82
N ASP A 281 15.23 -3.98 -15.91
CA ASP A 281 14.65 -3.75 -17.24
C ASP A 281 13.25 -4.36 -17.38
N ALA A 282 12.98 -5.47 -16.71
CA ALA A 282 11.65 -6.08 -16.67
C ALA A 282 10.65 -5.15 -15.97
N PHE A 283 11.01 -4.65 -14.78
CA PHE A 283 10.20 -3.66 -14.09
C PHE A 283 9.99 -2.40 -14.92
N LYS A 284 11.05 -1.87 -15.54
CA LYS A 284 10.93 -0.69 -16.40
C LYS A 284 9.93 -0.93 -17.54
N ARG A 285 10.04 -2.04 -18.27
CA ARG A 285 9.11 -2.38 -19.36
C ARG A 285 7.68 -2.49 -18.88
N LEU A 286 7.45 -3.12 -17.73
CA LEU A 286 6.13 -3.27 -17.14
C LEU A 286 5.50 -1.90 -16.81
N ILE A 287 6.27 -1.01 -16.18
CA ILE A 287 5.83 0.34 -15.81
C ILE A 287 5.57 1.17 -17.06
N ASP A 288 6.48 1.16 -18.05
CA ASP A 288 6.31 1.89 -19.31
C ASP A 288 5.05 1.41 -20.05
N ALA A 289 4.78 0.10 -20.05
CA ALA A 289 3.60 -0.47 -20.69
C ALA A 289 2.29 -0.04 -20.01
N ASP A 290 2.26 0.01 -18.68
CA ASP A 290 1.12 0.54 -17.91
C ASP A 290 0.89 2.03 -18.19
N GLN A 291 1.95 2.85 -18.18
CA GLN A 291 1.84 4.27 -18.50
C GLN A 291 1.34 4.52 -19.92
N ALA A 292 1.85 3.75 -20.90
CA ALA A 292 1.39 3.82 -22.28
C ALA A 292 -0.07 3.37 -22.43
N LEU A 293 -0.49 2.35 -21.69
CA LEU A 293 -1.88 1.90 -21.64
C LEU A 293 -2.78 3.01 -21.09
N GLU A 294 -2.43 3.58 -19.95
CA GLU A 294 -3.21 4.64 -19.31
C GLU A 294 -3.34 5.87 -20.21
N ALA A 295 -2.22 6.29 -20.82
CA ALA A 295 -2.21 7.35 -21.82
C ALA A 295 -3.21 7.09 -22.95
N ARG A 296 -3.20 5.87 -23.52
CA ARG A 296 -4.08 5.46 -24.62
C ARG A 296 -5.55 5.46 -24.19
N LEU A 297 -5.86 4.94 -22.99
CA LEU A 297 -7.24 4.91 -22.48
C LEU A 297 -7.78 6.31 -22.24
N LEU A 298 -6.96 7.20 -21.67
CA LEU A 298 -7.35 8.59 -21.44
C LEU A 298 -7.52 9.37 -22.75
N ALA A 299 -6.60 9.20 -23.71
CA ALA A 299 -6.66 9.86 -25.02
C ALA A 299 -7.93 9.49 -25.81
N GLY A 300 -8.46 8.28 -25.61
CA GLY A 300 -9.73 7.84 -26.20
C GLY A 300 -10.99 8.22 -25.40
N SER A 301 -10.84 8.95 -24.29
CA SER A 301 -11.94 9.31 -23.39
C SER A 301 -12.43 10.75 -23.61
N ALA A 302 -13.59 11.08 -23.05
CA ALA A 302 -14.11 12.46 -23.03
C ALA A 302 -13.21 13.44 -22.25
N ALA A 303 -12.25 12.94 -21.46
CA ALA A 303 -11.30 13.77 -20.73
C ALA A 303 -10.09 14.22 -21.58
N ALA A 304 -9.94 13.70 -22.81
CA ALA A 304 -8.92 14.15 -23.74
C ALA A 304 -9.33 15.44 -24.44
N ALA A 305 -8.36 16.29 -24.75
CA ALA A 305 -8.56 17.47 -25.59
C ALA A 305 -7.42 17.58 -26.60
N ARG A 306 -7.78 17.74 -27.89
CA ARG A 306 -6.84 17.77 -29.02
C ARG A 306 -5.85 16.59 -29.04
N GLY A 307 -6.33 15.40 -28.68
CA GLY A 307 -5.52 14.18 -28.56
C GLY A 307 -4.63 14.12 -27.32
N CYS A 308 -4.43 15.24 -26.61
CA CYS A 308 -3.71 15.26 -25.35
C CYS A 308 -4.58 14.72 -24.19
N ALA A 309 -3.92 14.06 -23.26
CA ALA A 309 -4.49 13.54 -22.02
C ALA A 309 -3.60 13.88 -20.82
N LEU A 310 -4.21 14.01 -19.64
CA LEU A 310 -3.52 14.27 -18.38
C LEU A 310 -3.55 13.00 -17.52
N ILE A 311 -2.37 12.44 -17.26
CA ILE A 311 -2.13 11.41 -16.25
C ILE A 311 -1.84 12.12 -14.92
N THR A 312 -2.44 11.60 -13.84
CA THR A 312 -2.27 12.11 -12.48
C THR A 312 -1.98 10.98 -11.53
N GLU A 313 -0.88 11.05 -10.79
CA GLU A 313 -0.45 9.99 -9.89
C GLU A 313 -0.08 10.60 -8.53
N LEU A 314 -0.84 10.21 -7.50
CA LEU A 314 -0.49 10.55 -6.13
C LEU A 314 0.53 9.53 -5.64
N SER A 315 1.72 10.00 -5.30
CA SER A 315 2.81 9.19 -4.75
C SER A 315 3.17 9.66 -3.34
N SER A 316 3.77 8.77 -2.56
CA SER A 316 4.30 9.05 -1.23
C SER A 316 5.70 8.48 -1.13
N PHE A 317 6.63 9.29 -0.63
CA PHE A 317 7.97 8.86 -0.28
C PHE A 317 8.29 9.37 1.11
N ASN A 318 8.62 8.46 2.03
CA ASN A 318 8.86 8.81 3.43
C ASN A 318 7.74 9.69 4.02
N LEU A 319 6.48 9.33 3.71
CA LEU A 319 5.26 10.02 4.15
C LEU A 319 5.10 11.46 3.62
N ALA A 320 5.94 11.88 2.66
CA ALA A 320 5.76 13.10 1.91
C ALA A 320 5.01 12.78 0.62
N ARG A 321 3.81 13.35 0.48
CA ARG A 321 2.97 13.17 -0.71
C ARG A 321 3.40 14.13 -1.82
N SER A 322 3.44 13.61 -3.04
CA SER A 322 3.62 14.37 -4.27
C SER A 322 2.57 13.96 -5.29
N LEU A 323 2.11 14.93 -6.08
CA LEU A 323 1.26 14.71 -7.22
C LEU A 323 2.08 14.85 -8.49
N ASP A 324 2.26 13.74 -9.19
CA ASP A 324 2.87 13.68 -10.52
C ASP A 324 1.80 13.96 -11.58
N LEU A 325 2.03 14.99 -12.40
CA LEU A 325 1.17 15.42 -13.50
C LEU A 325 1.91 15.24 -14.81
N ARG A 326 1.36 14.43 -15.73
CA ARG A 326 1.98 14.17 -17.03
C ARG A 326 1.00 14.34 -18.18
N VAL A 327 1.39 15.15 -19.15
CA VAL A 327 0.67 15.29 -20.42
C VAL A 327 1.17 14.22 -21.39
N THR A 328 0.25 13.53 -22.04
CA THR A 328 0.54 12.43 -22.98
C THR A 328 -0.42 12.43 -24.16
N GLY A 329 -0.14 11.62 -25.19
CA GLY A 329 -1.04 11.37 -26.31
C GLY A 329 -1.20 12.52 -27.31
N CYS A 330 -0.58 13.68 -27.07
CA CYS A 330 -0.67 14.82 -27.97
C CYS A 330 -0.29 14.44 -29.40
N THR A 331 -1.25 14.52 -30.32
CA THR A 331 -1.06 14.16 -31.74
C THR A 331 -0.17 15.15 -32.47
N GLN A 332 -0.06 16.39 -31.98
CA GLN A 332 0.73 17.47 -32.56
C GLN A 332 1.55 18.19 -31.47
N PRO A 333 2.53 17.52 -30.85
CA PRO A 333 3.30 18.12 -29.75
C PRO A 333 4.13 19.32 -30.20
N ALA A 334 4.50 19.40 -31.49
CA ALA A 334 5.21 20.53 -32.07
C ALA A 334 4.37 21.83 -32.13
N GLU A 335 3.04 21.73 -31.99
CA GLU A 335 2.15 22.90 -31.96
C GLU A 335 1.95 23.45 -30.53
N LEU A 336 2.43 22.75 -29.51
CA LEU A 336 2.31 23.19 -28.12
C LEU A 336 3.32 24.31 -27.84
N MET A 337 2.81 25.53 -27.60
CA MET A 337 3.60 26.73 -27.32
C MET A 337 3.76 27.02 -25.84
N GLY A 338 2.85 26.51 -25.02
CA GLY A 338 2.90 26.74 -23.58
C GLY A 338 2.06 25.74 -22.83
N LEU A 339 2.46 25.49 -21.60
CA LEU A 339 1.74 24.65 -20.69
C LEU A 339 1.90 25.16 -19.25
N ARG A 340 0.84 25.05 -18.48
CA ARG A 340 0.84 25.40 -17.06
C ARG A 340 -0.02 24.43 -16.28
N PHE A 341 0.42 24.12 -15.07
CA PHE A 341 -0.24 23.20 -14.16
C PHE A 341 -0.82 23.93 -12.96
N ARG A 342 -1.88 23.36 -12.42
CA ARG A 342 -2.48 23.78 -11.16
C ARG A 342 -3.06 22.58 -10.44
N PHE A 343 -3.02 22.65 -9.11
CA PHE A 343 -3.68 21.68 -8.24
C PHE A 343 -4.51 22.40 -7.17
N GLN A 344 -5.70 21.85 -6.87
CA GLN A 344 -6.61 22.33 -5.83
C GLN A 344 -6.95 23.84 -5.95
N GLY A 345 -7.06 24.35 -7.18
CA GLY A 345 -7.40 25.76 -7.42
C GLY A 345 -6.30 26.77 -7.04
N GLY A 346 -5.07 26.31 -6.79
CA GLY A 346 -3.91 27.16 -6.49
C GLY A 346 -3.44 28.07 -7.63
N ALA A 347 -2.21 28.58 -7.56
CA ALA A 347 -1.64 29.36 -8.65
C ALA A 347 -1.28 28.45 -9.84
N TRP A 348 -1.38 29.00 -11.06
CA TRP A 348 -0.83 28.35 -12.25
C TRP A 348 0.70 28.42 -12.21
N SER A 349 1.35 27.30 -12.49
CA SER A 349 2.81 27.18 -12.50
C SER A 349 3.29 26.59 -13.84
N PRO A 350 4.42 27.06 -14.39
CA PRO A 350 5.05 26.41 -15.54
C PRO A 350 5.66 25.04 -15.13
N PRO A 351 6.00 24.17 -16.10
CA PRO A 351 6.77 22.96 -15.81
C PRO A 351 8.07 23.31 -15.07
N LEU A 352 8.45 22.45 -14.10
CA LEU A 352 9.63 22.68 -13.27
C LEU A 352 10.92 22.31 -14.02
N ASP A 353 10.86 21.22 -14.79
CA ASP A 353 11.97 20.74 -15.59
C ASP A 353 11.80 21.19 -17.05
N PRO A 354 12.65 22.10 -17.57
CA PRO A 354 12.59 22.50 -18.97
C PRO A 354 12.98 21.36 -19.93
N LEU A 355 13.64 20.30 -19.45
CA LEU A 355 14.01 19.13 -20.26
C LEU A 355 12.88 18.10 -20.36
N ASP A 356 11.93 18.11 -19.42
CA ASP A 356 10.70 17.33 -19.49
C ASP A 356 9.47 18.24 -19.29
N PRO A 357 9.18 19.12 -20.27
CA PRO A 357 8.14 20.12 -20.13
C PRO A 357 6.73 19.53 -20.01
N LEU A 358 6.53 18.25 -20.35
CA LEU A 358 5.23 17.58 -20.26
C LEU A 358 4.99 16.94 -18.87
N HIS A 359 5.96 17.03 -17.97
CA HIS A 359 5.89 16.50 -16.61
C HIS A 359 6.06 17.61 -15.57
N HIS A 360 5.30 17.50 -14.50
CA HIS A 360 5.39 18.40 -13.37
C HIS A 360 5.03 17.68 -12.07
N VAL A 361 5.73 18.02 -10.99
CA VAL A 361 5.53 17.42 -9.67
C VAL A 361 5.17 18.52 -8.69
N ILE A 362 4.02 18.38 -8.03
CA ILE A 362 3.52 19.35 -7.05
C ILE A 362 3.47 18.68 -5.68
N PRO A 363 3.93 19.33 -4.59
CA PRO A 363 3.67 18.85 -3.24
C PRO A 363 2.17 18.70 -3.00
N ALA A 364 1.74 17.53 -2.51
CA ALA A 364 0.35 17.28 -2.18
C ALA A 364 0.11 17.42 -0.67
N PRO A 365 -1.06 17.90 -0.22
CA PRO A 365 -1.34 18.09 1.18
C PRO A 365 -1.36 16.75 1.92
N THR A 366 -0.70 16.72 3.07
CA THR A 366 -0.72 15.56 3.97
C THR A 366 -2.06 15.44 4.69
N ARG A 367 -2.74 16.56 4.98
CA ARG A 367 -4.09 16.57 5.52
C ARG A 367 -5.04 17.20 4.50
N ALA A 368 -5.82 16.37 3.83
CA ALA A 368 -6.75 16.83 2.83
C ALA A 368 -7.99 17.46 3.48
N GLN A 369 -8.40 18.63 2.99
CA GLN A 369 -9.68 19.25 3.39
C GLN A 369 -10.87 18.60 2.69
N PHE A 370 -10.62 17.94 1.57
CA PHE A 370 -11.60 17.28 0.70
C PHE A 370 -11.10 15.88 0.37
N SER A 371 -12.01 14.93 0.13
CA SER A 371 -11.67 13.55 -0.26
C SER A 371 -11.14 13.45 -1.70
N THR A 372 -11.38 14.48 -2.52
CA THR A 372 -10.88 14.61 -3.89
C THR A 372 -10.46 16.05 -4.15
N ALA A 373 -9.53 16.25 -5.08
CA ALA A 373 -9.14 17.58 -5.54
C ALA A 373 -8.79 17.57 -7.04
N PRO A 374 -9.10 18.67 -7.76
CA PRO A 374 -8.79 18.75 -9.17
C PRO A 374 -7.31 19.04 -9.43
N ALA A 375 -6.77 18.29 -10.36
CA ALA A 375 -5.52 18.55 -11.05
C ALA A 375 -5.82 19.00 -12.47
N GLU A 376 -5.21 20.11 -12.87
CA GLU A 376 -5.53 20.79 -14.12
C GLU A 376 -4.26 21.14 -14.87
N VAL A 377 -4.30 20.99 -16.20
CA VAL A 377 -3.28 21.49 -17.10
C VAL A 377 -3.93 22.31 -18.20
N GLU A 378 -3.40 23.50 -18.41
CA GLU A 378 -3.76 24.35 -19.52
C GLU A 378 -2.70 24.25 -20.61
N LEU A 379 -3.14 23.95 -21.82
CA LEU A 379 -2.32 23.83 -23.02
C LEU A 379 -2.60 25.03 -23.94
N ALA A 380 -1.55 25.70 -24.41
CA ALA A 380 -1.64 26.78 -25.39
C ALA A 380 -0.98 26.34 -26.70
N PHE A 381 -1.68 26.50 -27.82
CA PHE A 381 -1.25 26.04 -29.13
C PHE A 381 -0.84 27.21 -30.04
N ALA A 382 -0.05 26.90 -31.08
CA ALA A 382 0.46 27.88 -32.04
C ALA A 382 -0.63 28.62 -32.83
N ASP A 383 -1.81 28.02 -32.97
CA ASP A 383 -3.00 28.64 -33.58
C ASP A 383 -3.76 29.60 -32.65
N GLY A 384 -3.24 29.84 -31.44
CA GLY A 384 -3.85 30.69 -30.42
C GLY A 384 -4.96 30.02 -29.60
N GLN A 385 -5.34 28.78 -29.93
CA GLN A 385 -6.32 28.04 -29.14
C GLN A 385 -5.74 27.55 -27.82
N ARG A 386 -6.63 27.33 -26.85
CA ARG A 386 -6.28 26.79 -25.53
C ARG A 386 -7.15 25.59 -25.21
N ALA A 387 -6.56 24.58 -24.59
CA ALA A 387 -7.29 23.43 -24.07
C ALA A 387 -7.01 23.28 -22.57
N LEU A 388 -8.03 22.86 -21.83
CA LEU A 388 -7.91 22.55 -20.41
C LEU A 388 -8.17 21.05 -20.24
N LEU A 389 -7.19 20.34 -19.69
CA LEU A 389 -7.39 18.97 -19.22
C LEU A 389 -7.53 18.99 -17.71
N ARG A 390 -8.46 18.19 -17.19
CA ARG A 390 -8.77 18.11 -15.76
C ARG A 390 -8.95 16.67 -15.33
N ARG A 391 -8.44 16.35 -14.14
CA ARG A 391 -8.62 15.06 -13.46
C ARG A 391 -8.90 15.30 -11.99
N GLU A 392 -9.84 14.55 -11.43
CA GLU A 392 -10.03 14.51 -9.98
C GLU A 392 -9.03 13.49 -9.40
N VAL A 393 -8.33 13.91 -8.35
CA VAL A 393 -7.34 13.10 -7.64
C VAL A 393 -7.91 12.78 -6.26
N ALA A 394 -8.02 11.49 -5.94
CA ALA A 394 -8.39 11.07 -4.60
C ALA A 394 -7.30 11.47 -3.60
N LEU A 395 -7.70 12.10 -2.50
CA LEU A 395 -6.81 12.50 -1.43
C LEU A 395 -7.22 11.77 -0.15
N PRO A 396 -6.40 10.83 0.35
CA PRO A 396 -6.69 10.18 1.62
C PRO A 396 -6.85 11.22 2.73
N ALA A 397 -8.03 11.23 3.36
CA ALA A 397 -8.44 12.24 4.33
C ALA A 397 -7.53 12.26 5.58
N GLN A 398 -6.98 11.10 5.94
CA GLN A 398 -6.10 10.95 7.09
C GLN A 398 -4.67 11.34 6.73
N ALA A 399 -4.00 11.96 7.70
CA ALA A 399 -2.60 12.28 7.56
C ALA A 399 -1.75 10.99 7.57
N PRO A 400 -0.71 10.90 6.72
CA PRO A 400 0.11 9.70 6.55
C PRO A 400 0.65 9.13 7.87
N TRP A 401 1.02 10.00 8.81
CA TRP A 401 1.64 9.65 10.08
C TRP A 401 0.68 9.07 11.13
N LEU A 402 -0.65 9.21 10.97
CA LEU A 402 -1.60 8.74 11.99
C LEU A 402 -1.58 7.22 12.17
N ARG A 403 -0.96 6.50 11.24
CA ARG A 403 -0.81 5.03 11.26
C ARG A 403 0.62 4.58 11.59
N VAL A 404 1.48 5.53 11.98
CA VAL A 404 2.87 5.27 12.34
C VAL A 404 3.00 5.15 13.85
N ARG A 405 3.61 4.04 14.29
CA ARG A 405 4.11 3.91 15.65
C ARG A 405 5.41 4.69 15.77
N VAL A 406 5.42 5.59 16.73
CA VAL A 406 6.61 6.35 17.11
C VAL A 406 7.37 5.58 18.20
N GLU A 407 8.66 5.33 17.97
CA GLU A 407 9.57 4.64 18.88
C GLU A 407 10.71 5.56 19.35
N ALA A 408 11.36 5.18 20.45
CA ALA A 408 12.48 5.94 21.01
C ALA A 408 13.62 6.19 20.01
N ARG A 409 13.92 5.20 19.17
CA ARG A 409 15.01 5.30 18.17
C ARG A 409 14.75 6.35 17.08
N ASP A 410 13.50 6.79 16.91
CA ASP A 410 13.11 7.75 15.87
C ASP A 410 13.46 9.18 16.27
N PHE A 411 13.97 9.37 17.49
CA PHE A 411 14.41 10.63 18.02
C PHE A 411 15.93 10.62 18.22
N VAL A 412 16.58 11.67 17.76
CA VAL A 412 18.02 11.85 17.93
C VAL A 412 18.28 13.12 18.71
N ALA A 413 18.67 12.96 19.97
CA ALA A 413 19.08 14.08 20.79
C ALA A 413 20.53 14.47 20.48
N ARG A 414 20.75 15.73 20.13
CA ARG A 414 22.05 16.32 19.86
C ARG A 414 22.30 17.48 20.80
N THR A 415 23.55 17.64 21.20
CA THR A 415 23.97 18.76 22.04
C THR A 415 25.18 19.46 21.45
N ARG A 416 25.18 20.79 21.57
CA ARG A 416 26.26 21.66 21.12
C ARG A 416 26.57 22.67 22.20
N ALA A 417 27.83 22.74 22.62
CA ALA A 417 28.27 23.75 23.57
C ALA A 417 28.26 25.14 22.90
N LEU A 418 27.68 26.12 23.58
CA LEU A 418 27.68 27.54 23.25
C LEU A 418 28.27 28.33 24.44
N PRO A 419 28.75 29.57 24.22
CA PRO A 419 29.26 30.42 25.32
C PRO A 419 28.26 30.60 26.48
N GLU A 420 26.97 30.67 26.16
CA GLU A 420 25.86 30.91 27.08
C GLU A 420 25.24 29.63 27.69
N GLY A 421 25.66 28.44 27.26
CA GLY A 421 25.14 27.18 27.76
C GLY A 421 25.22 26.01 26.77
N LEU A 422 24.35 25.04 26.94
CA LEU A 422 24.25 23.87 26.06
C LEU A 422 23.01 23.98 25.19
N ASP A 423 23.23 24.09 23.88
CA ASP A 423 22.16 24.00 22.89
C ASP A 423 21.78 22.54 22.70
N VAL A 424 20.53 22.21 22.99
CA VAL A 424 19.97 20.87 22.88
C VAL A 424 18.95 20.88 21.76
N THR A 425 19.14 20.03 20.78
CA THR A 425 18.18 19.80 19.69
C THR A 425 17.72 18.35 19.72
N LEU A 426 16.42 18.12 19.58
CA LEU A 426 15.87 16.78 19.41
C LEU A 426 15.34 16.62 17.99
N ASP A 427 16.12 15.97 17.14
CA ASP A 427 15.70 15.69 15.77
C ASP A 427 14.69 14.52 15.76
N HIS A 428 13.64 14.66 14.97
CA HIS A 428 12.70 13.58 14.66
C HIS A 428 12.15 13.78 13.24
N PRO A 429 11.60 12.73 12.59
CA PRO A 429 10.90 12.89 11.32
C PRO A 429 9.85 14.02 11.42
N PRO A 430 9.77 14.94 10.45
CA PRO A 430 8.78 16.02 10.47
C PRO A 430 7.35 15.51 10.64
N ALA A 431 7.07 14.32 10.09
CA ALA A 431 5.79 13.63 10.19
C ALA A 431 5.38 13.29 11.65
N HIS A 432 6.33 13.11 12.57
CA HIS A 432 6.03 12.75 13.96
C HIS A 432 5.56 13.95 14.80
N ALA A 433 5.83 15.20 14.38
CA ALA A 433 5.52 16.41 15.16
C ALA A 433 4.04 16.48 15.58
N ALA A 434 3.13 16.04 14.71
CA ALA A 434 1.69 16.07 14.94
C ALA A 434 1.18 14.96 15.87
N LEU A 435 2.00 13.95 16.18
CA LEU A 435 1.68 12.89 17.13
C LEU A 435 2.17 13.21 18.55
N ILE A 436 3.11 14.15 18.66
CA ILE A 436 3.72 14.56 19.93
C ILE A 436 2.72 15.45 20.69
N THR A 437 2.18 14.93 21.80
CA THR A 437 1.26 15.65 22.68
C THR A 437 1.98 16.56 23.67
N SER A 438 3.23 16.23 24.00
CA SER A 438 4.11 17.05 24.82
C SER A 438 5.56 16.74 24.48
N LEU A 439 6.44 17.72 24.59
CA LEU A 439 7.87 17.50 24.42
C LEU A 439 8.63 18.30 25.47
N ASP A 440 9.32 17.60 26.36
CA ASP A 440 10.02 18.21 27.48
C ASP A 440 11.44 17.69 27.60
N LEU A 441 12.37 18.58 27.93
CA LEU A 441 13.71 18.23 28.37
C LEU A 441 13.74 18.22 29.91
N LEU A 442 14.06 17.08 30.48
CA LEU A 442 14.27 16.87 31.92
C LEU A 442 15.75 17.04 32.23
N VAL A 443 16.10 18.10 32.93
CA VAL A 443 17.48 18.43 33.29
C VAL A 443 17.68 18.12 34.78
N TRP A 444 18.52 17.14 35.07
CA TRP A 444 18.91 16.79 36.44
C TRP A 444 20.20 17.51 36.78
N ARG A 445 20.12 18.42 37.76
CA ARG A 445 21.27 19.17 38.27
C ARG A 445 21.80 18.52 39.54
N GLN A 446 23.09 18.71 39.81
CA GLN A 446 23.74 18.19 41.01
C GLN A 446 22.99 18.62 42.28
N GLY A 447 22.63 17.66 43.11
CA GLY A 447 21.92 17.90 44.38
C GLY A 447 20.43 18.19 44.25
N ALA A 448 19.86 18.20 43.04
CA ALA A 448 18.42 18.38 42.85
C ALA A 448 17.64 17.10 43.19
N THR A 449 16.51 17.24 43.89
CA THR A 449 15.62 16.12 44.24
C THR A 449 14.58 15.82 43.16
N ALA A 450 14.43 16.71 42.18
CA ALA A 450 13.54 16.58 41.02
C ALA A 450 14.17 17.26 39.79
N PRO A 451 13.83 16.83 38.56
CA PRO A 451 14.38 17.43 37.36
C PRO A 451 13.72 18.80 37.09
N GLU A 452 14.53 19.73 36.59
CA GLU A 452 14.03 20.93 35.91
C GLU A 452 13.39 20.51 34.59
N ARG A 453 12.17 21.00 34.30
CA ARG A 453 11.45 20.68 33.07
C ARG A 453 11.48 21.87 32.13
N VAL A 454 12.09 21.70 30.96
CA VAL A 454 12.16 22.71 29.91
C VAL A 454 11.32 22.24 28.71
N SER A 455 10.17 22.87 28.50
CA SER A 455 9.30 22.50 27.38
C SER A 455 9.89 22.91 26.04
N LEU A 456 9.86 21.99 25.08
CA LEU A 456 10.30 22.19 23.70
C LEU A 456 9.07 22.28 22.79
N SER A 457 9.16 23.10 21.73
CA SER A 457 8.14 23.11 20.69
C SER A 457 8.35 21.94 19.72
N PRO A 458 7.36 21.09 19.43
CA PRO A 458 7.51 20.03 18.42
C PRO A 458 7.83 20.56 17.01
N ALA A 459 7.45 21.81 16.70
CA ALA A 459 7.75 22.45 15.42
C ALA A 459 9.19 22.98 15.33
N SER A 460 9.84 23.17 16.47
CA SER A 460 11.24 23.61 16.59
C SER A 460 11.81 23.06 17.90
N PRO A 461 12.13 21.76 17.96
CA PRO A 461 12.43 21.02 19.20
C PRO A 461 13.86 21.32 19.70
N ARG A 462 14.07 22.56 20.14
CA ARG A 462 15.36 23.12 20.53
C ARG A 462 15.23 23.94 21.80
N ALA A 463 16.21 23.83 22.71
CA ALA A 463 16.35 24.69 23.87
C ALA A 463 17.81 24.90 24.25
N THR A 464 18.09 26.02 24.91
CA THR A 464 19.38 26.31 25.52
C THR A 464 19.29 26.02 27.02
N VAL A 465 20.12 25.09 27.51
CA VAL A 465 20.26 24.77 28.93
C VAL A 465 21.43 25.57 29.50
N THR A 466 21.15 26.43 30.47
CA THR A 466 22.17 27.25 31.15
C THR A 466 22.89 26.46 32.24
N ALA A 467 24.07 26.95 32.64
CA ALA A 467 24.94 26.34 33.67
C ALA A 467 25.23 24.84 33.41
N PRO A 468 25.78 24.49 32.22
CA PRO A 468 25.99 23.09 31.81
C PRO A 468 26.90 22.30 32.76
N GLU A 469 27.77 22.97 33.51
CA GLU A 469 28.65 22.38 34.52
C GLU A 469 27.91 21.77 35.72
N THR A 470 26.68 22.23 35.97
CA THR A 470 25.82 21.71 37.06
C THR A 470 24.94 20.54 36.62
N VAL A 471 24.91 20.23 35.33
CA VAL A 471 24.04 19.20 34.75
C VAL A 471 24.67 17.81 34.93
N GLU A 472 23.99 16.96 35.69
CA GLU A 472 24.41 15.57 35.93
C GLU A 472 23.90 14.63 34.82
N SER A 473 22.65 14.81 34.43
CA SER A 473 22.04 14.06 33.33
C SER A 473 20.90 14.84 32.69
N MET A 474 20.57 14.45 31.45
CA MET A 474 19.44 15.00 30.73
C MET A 474 18.66 13.88 30.04
N GLU A 475 17.34 14.00 30.06
CA GLU A 475 16.43 13.13 29.33
C GLU A 475 15.44 13.96 28.52
N ALA A 476 15.17 13.59 27.27
CA ALA A 476 14.01 14.11 26.55
C ALA A 476 12.82 13.19 26.81
N GLU A 477 11.73 13.74 27.32
CA GLU A 477 10.45 13.08 27.52
C GLU A 477 9.48 13.50 26.40
N VAL A 478 9.10 12.53 25.58
CA VAL A 478 8.15 12.72 24.48
C VAL A 478 6.81 12.12 24.88
N GLY A 479 5.78 12.95 24.95
CA GLY A 479 4.39 12.54 25.13
C GLY A 479 3.79 12.11 23.80
N LEU A 480 3.33 10.86 23.75
CA LEU A 480 2.57 10.26 22.66
C LEU A 480 1.41 9.45 23.29
N SER A 481 0.80 8.51 22.56
CA SER A 481 -0.10 7.50 23.16
C SER A 481 0.58 6.68 24.28
N LYS A 482 1.92 6.61 24.25
CA LYS A 482 2.78 6.17 25.36
C LYS A 482 3.91 7.18 25.55
N ARG A 483 4.34 7.40 26.80
CA ARG A 483 5.51 8.24 27.06
C ARG A 483 6.79 7.54 26.65
N VAL A 484 7.67 8.27 25.97
CA VAL A 484 9.01 7.83 25.57
C VAL A 484 10.03 8.70 26.28
N ARG A 485 11.10 8.10 26.81
CA ARG A 485 12.23 8.82 27.42
C ARG A 485 13.53 8.45 26.73
N LEU A 486 14.35 9.47 26.48
CA LEU A 486 15.57 9.37 25.70
C LEU A 486 16.69 10.03 26.46
N ARG A 487 17.83 9.34 26.60
CA ARG A 487 19.00 9.97 27.21
C ARG A 487 19.59 10.98 26.24
N VAL A 488 19.80 12.20 26.73
CA VAL A 488 20.45 13.28 25.96
C VAL A 488 21.93 13.32 26.32
N PRO A 489 22.86 13.36 25.34
CA PRO A 489 24.28 13.45 25.62
C PRO A 489 24.62 14.73 26.37
N VAL A 490 25.22 14.61 27.55
CA VAL A 490 25.83 15.74 28.27
C VAL A 490 27.32 15.70 27.93
N PRO A 491 27.87 16.69 27.19
CA PRO A 491 29.31 16.74 26.96
C PRO A 491 29.99 16.91 28.31
N ARG A 492 30.75 15.90 28.74
CA ARG A 492 31.61 16.05 29.91
C ARG A 492 32.67 17.09 29.54
N SER A 493 32.76 18.15 30.32
CA SER A 493 33.92 19.03 30.28
C SER A 493 35.16 18.14 30.38
N ALA A 494 36.06 18.25 29.41
CA ALA A 494 37.39 17.66 29.57
C ALA A 494 37.95 18.18 30.91
N PRO A 495 38.52 17.33 31.77
CA PRO A 495 39.10 17.79 33.01
C PRO A 495 40.08 18.91 32.66
N ALA A 496 39.92 20.07 33.30
CA ALA A 496 40.80 21.21 33.10
C ALA A 496 42.23 20.72 33.38
N SER A 497 43.07 20.70 32.35
CA SER A 497 44.47 20.30 32.42
C SER A 497 45.31 21.32 33.15
#